data_AF-A0AAQ0Q8L0-F1
#
_entry.id   AF-A0AAQ0Q8L0-F1
#
_cell.length_a   1.000
_cell.length_b   1.000
_cell.length_c   1.000
_cell.angle_alpha   90.00
_cell.angle_beta   90.00
_cell.angle_gamma   90.00
#
_symmetry.space_group_name_H-M   'P 1'
#
loop_
_entity.id
_entity.type
_entity.pdbx_description
1 polymer ?
#
loop_
_entity_poly.entity_id
_entity_poly.type
_entity_poly.pdbx_seq_one_letter_code
_entity_poly.pdbx_strand_id
1 'polypeptide(L)'
;MENRIRERIIEAGVTQKDLAERLGMTTVGLNQLIRGTMPKVETFVKIAEALGVPAWSLLLSDEELDAIRATAPNKERPADEFLCPKCGAQLKVVPVDGE
;
A
#
# COMPACT_ATOMS: atom_id res chain seq x y z
N MET A 1 -7.03 6.74 -14.07
CA MET A 1 -6.41 6.65 -12.73
C MET A 1 -4.92 6.64 -12.98
N GLU A 2 -4.25 7.73 -12.61
CA GLU A 2 -2.78 7.79 -12.64
C GLU A 2 -2.21 6.96 -11.49
N ASN A 3 -0.99 6.47 -11.67
CA ASN A 3 -0.26 5.77 -10.62
C ASN A 3 0.81 6.69 -10.03
N ARG A 4 1.21 6.43 -8.79
CA ARG A 4 2.18 7.23 -8.03
C ARG A 4 3.58 6.63 -8.07
N ILE A 5 3.88 5.79 -9.06
CA ILE A 5 5.16 5.07 -9.17
C ILE A 5 6.32 6.06 -9.25
N ARG A 6 6.17 7.17 -9.98
CA ARG A 6 7.20 8.20 -10.12
C ARG A 6 7.56 8.84 -8.77
N GLU A 7 6.56 9.21 -7.99
CA GLU A 7 6.74 9.85 -6.69
C GLU A 7 7.46 8.89 -5.73
N ARG A 8 7.04 7.63 -5.71
CA ARG A 8 7.64 6.60 -4.84
C ARG A 8 9.08 6.25 -5.23
N ILE A 9 9.44 6.33 -6.51
CA ILE A 9 10.84 6.21 -6.95
C ILE A 9 11.70 7.34 -6.37
N ILE A 10 11.20 8.58 -6.41
CA ILE A 10 11.91 9.76 -5.90
C ILE A 10 12.08 9.66 -4.37
N GLU A 11 11.03 9.28 -3.65
CA GLU A 11 11.06 9.08 -2.20
C GLU A 11 12.01 7.95 -1.78
N ALA A 12 12.07 6.87 -2.55
CA ALA A 12 12.99 5.76 -2.30
C ALA A 12 14.46 6.10 -2.62
N GLY A 13 14.75 7.26 -3.23
CA GLY A 13 16.10 7.69 -3.57
C GLY A 13 16.79 6.84 -4.64
N VAL A 14 16.03 6.10 -5.45
CA VAL A 14 16.54 5.26 -6.54
C VAL A 14 16.30 5.91 -7.88
N THR A 15 17.11 5.60 -8.89
CA THR A 15 16.81 6.07 -10.25
C THR A 15 15.81 5.14 -10.93
N GLN A 16 15.11 5.65 -11.94
CA GLN A 16 14.26 4.81 -12.80
C GLN A 16 15.07 3.70 -13.49
N LYS A 17 16.35 3.95 -13.76
CA LYS A 17 17.24 2.97 -14.36
C LYS A 17 17.52 1.83 -13.38
N ASP A 18 17.88 2.16 -12.13
CA ASP A 18 18.11 1.16 -11.09
C ASP A 18 16.87 0.30 -10.83
N LEU A 19 15.69 0.93 -10.78
CA LEU A 19 14.44 0.19 -10.60
C LEU A 19 14.15 -0.73 -11.80
N ALA A 20 14.35 -0.25 -13.03
CA ALA A 20 14.15 -1.06 -14.22
C ALA A 20 15.09 -2.28 -14.24
N GLU A 21 16.36 -2.10 -13.85
CA GLU A 21 17.34 -3.17 -13.74
C GLU A 21 16.94 -4.20 -12.66
N ARG A 22 16.52 -3.75 -11.47
CA ARG A 22 16.01 -4.63 -10.40
C ARG A 22 14.81 -5.47 -10.83
N LEU A 23 13.94 -4.89 -11.66
CA LEU A 23 12.74 -5.53 -12.16
C LEU A 23 12.97 -6.38 -13.43
N GLY A 24 14.19 -6.41 -13.97
CA GLY A 24 14.51 -7.11 -15.21
C GLY A 24 13.75 -6.56 -16.42
N MET A 25 13.44 -5.26 -16.44
CA MET A 25 12.70 -4.60 -17.50
C MET A 25 13.51 -3.49 -18.17
N THR A 26 13.04 -3.04 -19.34
CA THR A 26 13.66 -1.89 -20.01
C THR A 26 13.24 -0.59 -19.34
N THR A 27 14.14 0.40 -19.34
CA THR A 27 13.84 1.77 -18.85
C THR A 27 12.70 2.43 -19.61
N VAL A 28 12.53 2.10 -20.89
CA VAL A 28 11.42 2.55 -21.73
C VAL A 28 10.12 1.91 -21.27
N GLY A 29 10.12 0.59 -21.01
CA GLY A 29 8.95 -0.11 -20.47
C GLY A 29 8.52 0.44 -19.12
N LEU A 30 9.46 0.71 -18.21
CA LEU A 30 9.15 1.36 -16.94
C LEU A 30 8.57 2.77 -17.14
N ASN A 31 9.11 3.57 -18.06
CA ASN A 31 8.58 4.90 -18.36
C ASN A 31 7.15 4.85 -18.92
N GLN A 32 6.81 3.82 -19.70
CA GLN A 32 5.44 3.60 -20.17
C GLN A 32 4.50 3.26 -19.01
N LEU A 33 4.94 2.46 -18.04
CA LEU A 33 4.14 2.17 -16.84
C LEU A 33 3.94 3.43 -15.97
N ILE A 34 4.96 4.28 -15.87
CA ILE A 34 4.89 5.54 -15.11
C ILE A 34 3.93 6.54 -15.76
N ARG A 35 3.97 6.69 -17.09
CA ARG A 35 3.21 7.71 -17.83
C ARG A 35 1.85 7.22 -18.34
N GLY A 36 1.64 5.91 -18.35
CA GLY A 36 0.57 5.26 -19.11
C GLY A 36 -0.41 4.50 -18.25
N THR A 37 -0.98 3.45 -18.86
CA THR A 37 -2.05 2.63 -18.29
C THR A 37 -1.58 1.85 -17.07
N MET A 38 -2.50 1.64 -16.12
CA MET A 38 -2.28 0.85 -14.92
C MET A 38 -1.62 -0.50 -15.25
N PRO A 39 -0.50 -0.87 -14.59
CA PRO A 39 0.15 -2.16 -14.81
C PRO A 39 -0.78 -3.32 -14.45
N LYS A 40 -0.44 -4.52 -14.95
CA LYS A 40 -1.03 -5.75 -14.39
C LYS A 40 -0.70 -5.82 -12.90
N VAL A 41 -1.60 -6.38 -12.10
CA VAL A 41 -1.43 -6.54 -10.64
C VAL A 41 -0.08 -7.17 -10.29
N GLU A 42 0.36 -8.18 -11.03
CA GLU A 42 1.66 -8.82 -10.81
C GLU A 42 2.85 -7.86 -10.98
N THR A 43 2.86 -7.06 -12.05
CA THR A 43 3.89 -6.04 -12.29
C THR A 43 3.85 -4.96 -11.21
N PHE A 44 2.64 -4.61 -10.77
CA PHE A 44 2.41 -3.62 -9.74
C PHE A 44 2.99 -4.04 -8.38
N VAL A 45 2.76 -5.29 -7.99
CA VAL A 45 3.32 -5.88 -6.76
C VAL A 45 4.85 -5.92 -6.83
N LYS A 46 5.42 -6.38 -7.96
CA LYS A 46 6.87 -6.42 -8.16
C LYS A 46 7.51 -5.05 -8.02
N ILE A 47 6.88 -3.99 -8.55
CA ILE A 47 7.36 -2.62 -8.41
C ILE A 47 7.35 -2.18 -6.94
N ALA A 48 6.27 -2.48 -6.21
CA ALA A 48 6.14 -2.14 -4.80
C ALA A 48 7.21 -2.85 -3.95
N GLU A 49 7.42 -4.14 -4.20
CA GLU A 49 8.46 -4.95 -3.56
C GLU A 49 9.86 -4.40 -3.83
N ALA A 50 10.17 -4.07 -5.09
CA ALA A 50 11.47 -3.52 -5.47
C ALA A 50 11.76 -2.13 -4.86
N LEU A 51 10.70 -1.39 -4.53
CA LEU A 51 10.73 -0.11 -3.83
C LEU A 51 10.66 -0.25 -2.30
N GLY A 52 10.35 -1.45 -1.78
CA GLY A 52 10.19 -1.69 -0.34
C GLY A 52 8.97 -1.00 0.28
N VAL A 53 7.93 -0.74 -0.51
CA VAL A 53 6.71 -0.04 -0.09
C VAL A 53 5.48 -0.94 -0.25
N PRO A 54 4.39 -0.71 0.50
CA PRO A 54 3.16 -1.46 0.28
C PRO A 54 2.51 -1.08 -1.05
N ALA A 55 1.92 -2.06 -1.76
CA ALA A 55 1.39 -1.84 -3.11
C ALA A 55 0.33 -0.71 -3.20
N TRP A 56 -0.47 -0.49 -2.16
CA TRP A 56 -1.46 0.58 -2.16
C TRP A 56 -0.84 1.99 -2.23
N SER A 57 0.41 2.16 -1.77
CA SER A 57 1.08 3.47 -1.75
C SER A 57 1.48 3.95 -3.15
N LEU A 58 1.48 3.03 -4.13
CA LEU A 58 1.62 3.32 -5.55
C LEU A 58 0.31 3.85 -6.16
N LEU A 59 -0.82 3.82 -5.44
CA LEU A 59 -2.12 4.33 -5.88
C LEU A 59 -2.55 5.58 -5.13
N LEU A 60 -2.30 5.63 -3.81
CA LEU A 60 -2.83 6.64 -2.92
C LEU A 60 -1.72 7.31 -2.11
N SER A 61 -1.92 8.58 -1.76
CA SER A 61 -1.17 9.25 -0.70
C SER A 61 -1.62 8.83 0.69
N ASP A 62 -0.78 9.12 1.67
CA ASP A 62 -1.10 8.81 3.05
C ASP A 62 -2.28 9.68 3.51
N GLU A 63 -2.36 10.93 3.03
CA GLU A 63 -3.49 11.82 3.26
C GLU A 63 -4.78 11.30 2.59
N GLU A 64 -4.71 10.81 1.36
CA GLU A 64 -5.86 10.20 0.68
C GLU A 64 -6.33 8.93 1.41
N LEU A 65 -5.39 8.10 1.86
CA LEU A 65 -5.69 6.90 2.63
C LEU A 65 -6.35 7.25 3.96
N ASP A 66 -5.85 8.28 4.65
CA ASP A 66 -6.43 8.75 5.90
C ASP A 66 -7.82 9.37 5.70
N ALA A 67 -8.05 10.08 4.59
CA ALA A 67 -9.37 10.55 4.21
C ALA A 67 -10.35 9.38 3.96
N ILE A 68 -9.93 8.32 3.27
CA ILE A 68 -10.75 7.12 3.06
C ILE A 68 -11.06 6.44 4.40
N ARG A 69 -10.04 6.22 5.24
CA ARG A 69 -10.23 5.67 6.60
C ARG A 69 -11.15 6.55 7.44
N ALA A 70 -11.08 7.86 7.25
CA ALA A 70 -11.94 8.82 7.90
C ALA A 70 -13.40 8.80 7.44
N THR A 71 -13.72 8.11 6.35
CA THR A 71 -15.09 7.85 5.88
C THR A 71 -15.56 6.42 6.17
N ALA A 72 -14.69 5.57 6.73
CA ALA A 72 -15.05 4.19 7.02
C ALA A 72 -16.16 4.14 8.09
N PRO A 73 -17.16 3.24 7.95
CA PRO A 73 -18.30 3.17 8.86
C PRO A 73 -17.90 2.84 10.31
N ASN A 74 -16.67 2.39 10.55
CA ASN A 74 -16.11 2.06 11.86
C ASN A 74 -14.95 2.99 12.28
N LYS A 75 -14.85 4.22 11.74
CA LYS A 75 -13.74 5.16 12.04
C LYS A 75 -13.53 5.41 13.54
N GLU A 76 -14.62 5.42 14.30
CA GLU A 76 -14.61 5.70 15.74
C GLU A 76 -14.48 4.45 16.60
N ARG A 77 -14.44 3.25 16.00
CA ARG A 77 -14.33 2.01 16.77
C ARG A 77 -12.97 1.99 17.48
N PRO A 78 -12.94 2.11 18.82
CA PRO A 78 -11.71 2.00 19.57
C PRO A 78 -11.04 0.66 19.26
N ALA A 79 -9.72 0.64 19.11
CA ALA A 79 -8.97 -0.58 18.81
C ALA A 79 -9.15 -1.66 19.89
N ASP A 80 -9.67 -1.27 21.06
CA ASP A 80 -9.98 -2.06 22.24
C ASP A 80 -11.46 -2.46 22.37
N GLU A 81 -12.34 -2.04 21.46
CA GLU A 81 -13.78 -2.35 21.50
C GLU A 81 -14.16 -3.48 20.53
N PHE A 82 -13.78 -4.69 20.90
CA PHE A 82 -14.17 -5.91 20.19
C PHE A 82 -15.54 -6.36 20.68
N LEU A 83 -16.48 -6.60 19.77
CA LEU A 83 -17.80 -7.12 20.10
C LEU A 83 -17.98 -8.49 19.44
N CYS A 84 -18.48 -9.46 20.20
CA CYS A 84 -18.78 -10.77 19.69
C CYS A 84 -19.90 -10.67 18.62
N PRO A 85 -19.67 -11.09 17.36
CA PRO A 85 -20.68 -11.00 16.30
C PRO A 85 -21.88 -11.93 16.52
N LYS A 86 -21.80 -12.87 17.48
CA LYS A 86 -22.87 -13.82 17.81
C LYS A 86 -23.80 -13.34 18.92
N CYS A 87 -23.27 -12.64 19.93
CA CYS A 87 -24.05 -12.26 21.13
C CYS A 87 -23.87 -10.81 21.57
N GLY A 88 -22.99 -10.03 20.95
CA GLY A 88 -22.73 -8.63 21.28
C GLY A 88 -21.87 -8.40 22.53
N ALA A 89 -21.33 -9.46 23.16
CA ALA A 89 -20.46 -9.31 24.33
C ALA A 89 -19.15 -8.60 23.98
N GLN A 90 -18.69 -7.70 24.86
CA GLN A 90 -17.39 -7.04 24.73
C GLN A 90 -16.26 -8.05 24.99
N LEU A 91 -15.34 -8.17 24.04
CA LEU A 91 -14.15 -9.02 24.12
C LEU A 91 -12.97 -8.16 24.56
N LYS A 92 -12.24 -8.62 25.57
CA LYS A 92 -11.01 -8.00 26.02
C LYS A 92 -9.84 -8.79 25.45
N VAL A 93 -8.93 -8.11 24.76
CA VAL A 93 -7.64 -8.71 24.37
C VAL A 93 -6.76 -8.76 25.61
N VAL A 94 -6.37 -9.96 26.01
CA VAL A 94 -5.38 -10.19 27.07
C VAL A 94 -4.14 -10.74 26.37
N PRO A 95 -2.98 -10.06 26.44
CA PRO A 95 -1.74 -10.64 25.95
C PRO A 95 -1.49 -11.93 26.73
N VAL A 96 -1.32 -13.02 26.03
CA VAL A 96 -0.82 -14.26 26.64
C VAL A 96 0.67 -14.03 26.77
N ASP A 97 1.14 -13.68 27.97
CA ASP A 97 2.56 -13.66 28.25
C ASP A 97 3.11 -15.04 27.85
N GLY A 98 4.04 -15.04 26.89
CA GLY A 98 4.53 -16.26 26.26
C GLY A 98 5.18 -17.20 27.26
N GLU A 99 4.84 -18.49 27.14
CA GLU A 99 5.79 -19.58 27.35
C GLU A 99 6.73 -19.69 26.14
#